data_AF-A0A9J6EM74-F1
#
_entry.id   AF-A0A9J6EM74-F1
#
_cell.length_a   1.000
_cell.length_b   1.000
_cell.length_c   1.000
_cell.angle_alpha   90.00
_cell.angle_beta   90.00
_cell.angle_gamma   90.00
#
_symmetry.space_group_name_H-M   'P 1'
#
loop_
_entity.id
_entity.type
_entity.pdbx_description
1 polymer ?
#
loop_
_entity_poly.entity_id
_entity_poly.type
_entity_poly.pdbx_seq_one_letter_code
_entity_poly.pdbx_strand_id
1 'polypeptide(L)'
;MDGDYICVATVTQYLVACCSTGHVQNLVPYDSNLTVPFVKRIAKGEFLLNGPSDLGIFATSSGVSQRPPLPWSASVSAVAYAHPYIVCLSEDYVTVYSIFDQQPKQRVPFINGTFLDNFEGKLVLAGRDTLFVLQPVPWEAQVQALLADEKVAEALELARHSNKTGLSHEQNKEVL
;
A
#
# COMPACT_ATOMS: atom_id res chain seq x y z
N MET A 1 -13.87 3.36 -9.46
CA MET A 1 -12.92 2.23 -9.52
C MET A 1 -13.54 1.20 -10.45
N ASP A 2 -13.01 1.08 -11.67
CA ASP A 2 -13.87 0.77 -12.83
C ASP A 2 -13.88 -0.72 -13.23
N GLY A 3 -13.36 -1.62 -12.40
CA GLY A 3 -13.50 -3.08 -12.55
C GLY A 3 -12.87 -3.75 -13.80
N ASP A 4 -12.36 -2.98 -14.76
CA ASP A 4 -11.97 -3.49 -16.09
C ASP A 4 -10.80 -4.49 -16.10
N TYR A 5 -9.94 -4.47 -15.08
CA TYR A 5 -8.73 -5.28 -15.01
C TYR A 5 -8.64 -6.03 -13.70
N ILE A 6 -8.34 -7.33 -13.79
CA ILE A 6 -8.04 -8.19 -12.63
C ILE A 6 -6.57 -8.54 -12.71
N CYS A 7 -5.83 -8.28 -11.63
CA CYS A 7 -4.46 -8.75 -11.48
C CYS A 7 -4.45 -10.00 -10.60
N VAL A 8 -3.77 -11.05 -11.05
CA VAL A 8 -3.75 -12.36 -10.41
C VAL A 8 -2.30 -12.78 -10.20
N ALA A 9 -2.02 -13.32 -9.01
CA ALA A 9 -0.80 -14.05 -8.73
C ALA A 9 -1.07 -15.54 -8.96
N THR A 10 -0.26 -16.18 -9.80
CA THR A 10 -0.37 -17.62 -10.09
C THR A 10 0.58 -18.41 -9.19
N VAL A 11 1.05 -19.59 -9.60
CA VAL A 11 2.11 -20.28 -8.86
C VAL A 11 3.49 -19.67 -9.15
N THR A 12 3.67 -19.07 -10.33
CA THR A 12 5.02 -18.69 -10.83
C THR A 12 5.13 -17.26 -11.34
N GLN A 13 4.02 -16.54 -11.47
CA GLN A 13 4.02 -15.18 -12.04
C GLN A 13 2.74 -14.41 -11.72
N TYR A 14 2.84 -13.08 -11.87
CA TYR A 14 1.70 -12.19 -11.92
C TYR A 14 1.23 -11.97 -13.36
N LEU A 15 -0.07 -11.83 -13.55
CA LEU A 15 -0.69 -11.46 -14.82
C LEU A 15 -1.85 -10.50 -14.60
N VAL A 16 -2.23 -9.79 -15.65
CA VAL A 16 -3.44 -8.96 -15.69
C VAL A 16 -4.34 -9.44 -16.80
N ALA A 17 -5.62 -9.63 -16.48
CA ALA A 17 -6.65 -9.95 -17.44
C ALA A 17 -7.59 -8.74 -17.61
N CYS A 18 -7.89 -8.39 -18.86
CA CYS A 18 -8.92 -7.42 -19.21
C CYS A 18 -10.29 -8.13 -19.24
N CYS A 19 -11.21 -7.72 -18.37
CA CYS A 19 -12.51 -8.39 -18.22
C CYS A 19 -13.41 -8.26 -19.46
N SER A 20 -13.28 -7.16 -20.21
CA SER A 20 -14.10 -6.90 -21.39
C SER A 20 -13.62 -7.62 -22.64
N THR A 21 -12.30 -7.84 -22.79
CA THR A 21 -11.71 -8.42 -24.00
C THR A 21 -11.18 -9.84 -23.80
N GLY A 22 -11.00 -10.28 -22.56
CA GLY A 22 -10.31 -11.52 -22.22
C GLY A 22 -8.80 -11.48 -22.49
N HIS A 23 -8.25 -10.34 -22.91
CA HIS A 23 -6.81 -10.22 -23.15
C HIS A 23 -6.02 -10.38 -21.85
N VAL A 24 -4.96 -11.18 -21.89
CA VAL A 24 -4.07 -11.47 -20.76
C VAL A 24 -2.69 -10.91 -21.04
N GLN A 25 -2.20 -10.08 -20.13
CA GLN A 25 -0.86 -9.53 -20.12
C GLN A 25 -0.06 -10.13 -18.96
N ASN A 26 1.03 -10.85 -19.28
CA ASN A 26 1.96 -11.32 -18.25
C ASN A 26 2.75 -10.13 -17.68
N LEU A 27 2.99 -10.15 -16.37
CA LEU A 27 3.73 -9.11 -15.66
C LEU A 27 5.11 -9.64 -15.25
N VAL A 28 5.25 -10.05 -13.99
CA VAL A 28 6.54 -10.36 -13.36
C VAL A 28 6.53 -11.82 -12.87
N PRO A 29 7.56 -12.62 -13.20
CA PRO A 29 7.73 -13.95 -12.63
C PRO A 29 8.27 -13.88 -11.19
N TYR A 30 7.97 -14.89 -10.38
CA TYR A 30 8.53 -15.04 -9.03
C TYR A 30 8.66 -16.52 -8.65
N ASP A 31 9.48 -16.79 -7.64
CA ASP A 31 9.60 -18.11 -7.02
C ASP A 31 8.67 -18.17 -5.80
N SER A 32 7.64 -19.02 -5.84
CA SER A 32 6.68 -19.20 -4.74
C SER A 32 7.30 -19.73 -3.46
N ASN A 33 8.51 -20.29 -3.51
CA ASN A 33 9.23 -20.74 -2.31
C ASN A 33 9.94 -19.58 -1.59
N LEU A 34 10.20 -18.47 -2.29
CA LEU A 34 10.96 -17.32 -1.78
C LEU A 34 10.08 -16.09 -1.57
N THR A 35 8.97 -15.97 -2.31
CA THR A 35 8.11 -14.79 -2.29
C THR A 35 6.69 -15.19 -1.91
N VAL A 36 6.15 -14.59 -0.86
CA VAL A 36 4.72 -14.65 -0.55
C VAL A 36 3.99 -13.71 -1.52
N PRO A 37 3.19 -14.22 -2.46
CA PRO A 37 2.59 -13.35 -3.46
C PRO A 37 1.43 -12.56 -2.85
N PHE A 38 1.36 -11.28 -3.20
CA PHE A 38 0.17 -10.45 -2.96
C PHE A 38 -0.06 -9.51 -4.13
N VAL A 39 -1.30 -9.08 -4.27
CA VAL A 39 -1.72 -8.07 -5.24
C VAL A 39 -2.51 -7.01 -4.50
N LYS A 40 -2.08 -5.75 -4.61
CA LYS A 40 -2.84 -4.61 -4.09
C LYS A 40 -3.09 -3.63 -5.21
N ARG A 41 -4.36 -3.33 -5.48
CA ARG A 41 -4.72 -2.31 -6.46
C ARG A 41 -4.49 -0.93 -5.84
N ILE A 42 -3.71 -0.10 -6.51
CA ILE A 42 -3.33 1.23 -5.99
C ILE A 42 -3.93 2.39 -6.80
N ALA A 43 -4.23 2.15 -8.08
CA ALA A 43 -4.89 3.11 -8.95
C ALA A 43 -5.68 2.40 -10.07
N LYS A 44 -6.19 3.19 -11.04
CA LYS A 44 -6.87 2.63 -12.21
C LYS A 44 -5.87 1.89 -13.09
N GLY A 45 -6.02 0.57 -13.17
CA GLY A 45 -5.13 -0.28 -13.96
C GLY A 45 -3.69 -0.30 -13.44
N GLU A 46 -3.46 0.02 -12.15
CA GLU A 46 -2.13 0.01 -11.53
C GLU A 46 -2.18 -0.82 -10.24
N PHE A 47 -1.22 -1.72 -10.09
CA PHE A 47 -1.14 -2.70 -9.02
C PHE A 47 0.25 -2.69 -8.38
N LEU A 48 0.28 -2.90 -7.07
CA LEU A 48 1.48 -3.19 -6.29
C LEU A 48 1.56 -4.70 -6.07
N LEU A 49 2.73 -5.25 -6.37
CA LEU A 49 3.03 -6.67 -6.34
C LEU A 49 4.22 -6.93 -5.42
N ASN A 50 4.26 -8.13 -4.83
CA ASN A 50 5.48 -8.59 -4.17
C ASN A 50 6.45 -9.15 -5.20
N GLY A 51 7.55 -8.44 -5.43
CA GLY A 51 8.61 -8.83 -6.35
C GLY A 51 9.71 -9.65 -5.66
N PRO A 52 10.64 -10.20 -6.46
CA PRO A 52 11.84 -10.86 -5.94
C PRO A 52 12.76 -9.87 -5.22
N SER A 53 13.66 -10.38 -4.40
CA SER A 53 14.72 -9.62 -3.71
C SER A 53 14.19 -8.50 -2.79
N ASP A 54 13.09 -8.77 -2.07
CA ASP A 54 12.49 -7.85 -1.12
C ASP A 54 12.09 -6.49 -1.75
N LEU A 55 11.51 -6.52 -2.96
CA LEU A 55 11.04 -5.33 -3.67
C LEU A 55 9.53 -5.34 -3.91
N GLY A 56 8.89 -4.20 -3.70
CA GLY A 56 7.55 -3.91 -4.16
C GLY A 56 7.56 -3.39 -5.58
N ILE A 57 6.85 -4.06 -6.48
CA ILE A 57 6.82 -3.68 -7.90
C ILE A 57 5.47 -3.04 -8.21
N PHE A 58 5.52 -1.86 -8.82
CA PHE A 58 4.35 -1.24 -9.43
C PHE A 58 4.22 -1.69 -10.88
N ALA A 59 3.05 -2.18 -11.26
CA ALA A 59 2.79 -2.64 -12.61
C ALA A 59 1.43 -2.16 -13.10
N THR A 60 1.39 -1.65 -14.32
CA THR A 60 0.15 -1.28 -14.99
C THR A 60 -0.48 -2.48 -15.70
N SER A 61 -1.75 -2.33 -16.12
CA SER A 61 -2.45 -3.29 -16.96
C SER A 61 -1.78 -3.52 -18.32
N SER A 62 -0.90 -2.61 -18.75
CA SER A 62 -0.09 -2.75 -19.96
C SER A 62 1.28 -3.42 -19.71
N GLY A 63 1.56 -3.87 -18.49
CA GLY A 63 2.84 -4.52 -18.16
C GLY A 63 4.01 -3.58 -17.91
N VAL A 64 3.75 -2.28 -17.69
CA VAL A 64 4.81 -1.27 -17.54
C VAL A 64 4.87 -0.81 -16.08
N SER A 65 6.07 -0.52 -15.58
CA SER A 65 6.23 0.20 -14.31
C SER A 65 6.34 1.71 -14.56
N GLN A 66 5.51 2.49 -13.89
CA GLN A 66 5.55 3.95 -13.94
C GLN A 66 6.20 4.59 -12.71
N ARG A 67 6.50 3.78 -11.70
CA ARG A 67 7.06 4.23 -10.42
C ARG A 67 8.32 3.44 -10.08
N PRO A 68 9.28 4.03 -9.36
CA PRO A 68 10.37 3.26 -8.76
C PRO A 68 9.82 2.13 -7.87
N PRO A 69 10.49 0.98 -7.78
CA PRO A 69 10.10 -0.07 -6.85
C PRO A 69 10.24 0.40 -5.40
N LEU A 70 9.44 -0.21 -4.51
CA LEU A 70 9.54 0.00 -3.06
C LEU A 70 10.57 -0.95 -2.45
N PRO A 71 11.64 -0.47 -1.82
CA PRO A 71 12.55 -1.34 -1.08
C PRO A 71 11.90 -1.78 0.23
N TRP A 72 11.54 -3.06 0.32
CA TRP A 72 11.08 -3.60 1.59
C TRP A 72 12.22 -3.58 2.59
N SER A 73 11.90 -3.18 3.82
CA SER A 73 12.86 -3.15 4.92
C SER A 73 13.12 -4.53 5.53
N ALA A 74 12.22 -5.48 5.24
CA ALA A 74 12.27 -6.88 5.63
C ALA A 74 11.28 -7.68 4.75
N SER A 75 11.32 -9.01 4.82
CA SER A 75 10.39 -9.85 4.08
C SER A 75 8.94 -9.59 4.52
N VAL A 76 8.11 -9.22 3.56
CA VAL A 76 6.73 -8.75 3.78
C VAL A 76 5.75 -9.92 3.72
N SER A 77 4.90 -10.05 4.73
CA SER A 77 3.86 -11.08 4.82
C SER A 77 2.48 -10.58 4.38
N ALA A 78 2.19 -9.29 4.56
CA ALA A 78 0.94 -8.67 4.14
C ALA A 78 1.12 -7.18 3.84
N VAL A 79 0.25 -6.64 2.97
CA VAL A 79 0.25 -5.22 2.61
C VAL A 79 -1.18 -4.69 2.59
N ALA A 80 -1.38 -3.50 3.14
CA ALA A 80 -2.59 -2.70 2.93
C ALA A 80 -2.25 -1.41 2.19
N TYR A 81 -3.19 -0.94 1.38
CA TYR A 81 -3.08 0.37 0.73
C TYR A 81 -4.20 1.29 1.22
N ALA A 82 -3.82 2.45 1.72
CA ALA A 82 -4.71 3.52 2.15
C ALA A 82 -4.08 4.83 1.68
N HIS A 83 -4.48 5.31 0.50
CA HIS A 83 -3.84 6.45 -0.15
C HIS A 83 -3.61 7.62 0.82
N PRO A 84 -2.39 8.19 0.89
CA PRO A 84 -1.23 7.91 0.04
C PRO A 84 -0.26 6.84 0.59
N TYR A 85 -0.69 6.06 1.59
CA TYR A 85 0.18 5.16 2.33
C TYR A 85 0.04 3.70 1.91
N ILE A 86 1.20 3.04 1.91
CA ILE A 86 1.34 1.60 1.76
C ILE A 86 1.85 1.09 3.11
N VAL A 87 1.06 0.24 3.76
CA VAL A 87 1.38 -0.30 5.07
C VAL A 87 1.79 -1.75 4.87
N CYS A 88 2.99 -2.09 5.32
CA CYS A 88 3.57 -3.42 5.17
C CYS A 88 3.71 -4.07 6.54
N LEU A 89 3.28 -5.32 6.64
CA LEU A 89 3.53 -6.17 7.79
C LEU A 89 4.73 -7.08 7.50
N SER A 90 5.66 -7.09 8.42
CA SER A 90 6.81 -8.00 8.48
C SER A 90 6.79 -8.75 9.82
N GLU A 91 7.76 -9.62 10.07
CA GLU A 91 7.83 -10.43 11.29
C GLU A 91 7.79 -9.60 12.58
N ASP A 92 8.55 -8.50 12.61
CA ASP A 92 8.77 -7.70 13.82
C ASP A 92 8.18 -6.29 13.76
N TYR A 93 7.72 -5.85 12.58
CA TYR A 93 7.32 -4.46 12.36
C TYR A 93 6.15 -4.30 11.41
N VAL A 94 5.38 -3.26 11.68
CA VAL A 94 4.56 -2.57 10.70
C VAL A 94 5.33 -1.36 10.17
N THR A 95 5.57 -1.31 8.87
CA THR A 95 6.27 -0.20 8.21
C THR A 95 5.31 0.52 7.28
N VAL A 96 5.26 1.85 7.39
CA VAL A 96 4.43 2.72 6.55
C VAL A 96 5.32 3.39 5.52
N TYR A 97 4.99 3.23 4.24
CA TYR A 97 5.64 3.88 3.10
C TYR A 97 4.70 4.91 2.48
N SER A 98 5.26 6.00 1.95
CA SER A 98 4.50 6.94 1.11
C SER A 98 4.61 6.55 -0.36
N ILE A 99 3.48 6.58 -1.06
CA ILE A 99 3.45 6.34 -2.51
C ILE A 99 4.03 7.52 -3.30
N PHE A 100 4.27 8.67 -2.69
CA PHE A 100 4.79 9.85 -3.39
C PHE A 100 6.30 9.78 -3.61
N ASP A 101 7.06 9.40 -2.58
CA ASP A 101 8.53 9.36 -2.61
C ASP A 101 9.10 7.94 -2.41
N GLN A 102 8.23 6.95 -2.19
CA GLN A 102 8.58 5.56 -1.96
C GLN A 102 9.51 5.34 -0.74
N GLN A 103 9.49 6.27 0.23
CA GLN A 103 10.29 6.16 1.46
C GLN A 103 9.47 5.71 2.66
N PRO A 104 10.09 5.01 3.62
CA PRO A 104 9.47 4.69 4.90
C PRO A 104 9.24 5.99 5.70
N LYS A 105 8.00 6.16 6.19
CA LYS A 105 7.57 7.31 6.99
C LYS A 105 7.45 6.96 8.47
N GLN A 106 7.12 5.72 8.78
CA GLN A 106 6.98 5.25 10.15
C GLN A 106 7.30 3.75 10.22
N ARG A 107 7.85 3.34 11.35
CA ARG A 107 8.09 1.93 11.69
C ARG A 107 7.65 1.71 13.13
N VAL A 108 6.72 0.78 13.33
CA VAL A 108 6.14 0.45 14.63
C VAL A 108 6.48 -1.01 14.96
N PRO A 109 7.13 -1.30 16.09
CA PRO A 109 7.34 -2.67 16.54
C PRO A 109 6.00 -3.38 16.69
N PHE A 110 5.84 -4.51 16.01
CA PHE A 110 4.65 -5.34 16.07
C PHE A 110 5.02 -6.78 15.74
N ILE A 111 5.08 -7.62 16.77
CA ILE A 111 5.55 -8.99 16.67
C ILE A 111 4.36 -9.92 16.54
N ASN A 112 4.52 -11.02 15.79
CA ASN A 112 3.49 -12.05 15.59
C ASN A 112 2.23 -11.50 14.88
N GLY A 113 2.39 -10.53 14.00
CA GLY A 113 1.29 -10.09 13.14
C GLY A 113 0.93 -11.16 12.12
N THR A 114 -0.37 -11.39 11.95
CA THR A 114 -0.90 -12.44 11.08
C THR A 114 -1.77 -11.91 9.96
N PHE A 115 -2.27 -10.67 10.06
CA PHE A 115 -3.19 -10.11 9.09
C PHE A 115 -3.08 -8.57 9.04
N LEU A 116 -3.14 -8.02 7.84
CA LEU A 116 -3.19 -6.59 7.59
C LEU A 116 -4.00 -6.33 6.31
N ASP A 117 -5.07 -5.55 6.40
CA ASP A 117 -5.76 -5.03 5.21
C ASP A 117 -6.52 -3.73 5.48
N ASN A 118 -7.02 -3.11 4.41
CA ASN A 118 -7.86 -1.93 4.46
C ASN A 118 -9.32 -2.28 4.15
N PHE A 119 -10.22 -2.04 5.11
CA PHE A 119 -11.65 -2.18 4.95
C PHE A 119 -12.31 -0.80 4.93
N GLU A 120 -12.61 -0.30 3.73
CA GLU A 120 -13.31 0.97 3.55
C GLU A 120 -12.67 2.17 4.27
N GLY A 121 -11.33 2.23 4.26
CA GLY A 121 -10.55 3.28 4.92
C GLY A 121 -10.09 2.91 6.33
N LYS A 122 -10.58 1.81 6.90
CA LYS A 122 -10.13 1.29 8.20
C LYS A 122 -9.01 0.28 7.99
N LEU A 123 -7.79 0.68 8.35
CA LEU A 123 -6.64 -0.21 8.37
C LEU A 123 -6.74 -1.14 9.58
N VAL A 124 -6.98 -2.42 9.32
CA VAL A 124 -7.11 -3.44 10.35
C VAL A 124 -5.82 -4.25 10.40
N LEU A 125 -5.26 -4.39 11.60
CA LEU A 125 -4.06 -5.17 11.89
C LEU A 125 -4.40 -6.20 12.95
N ALA A 126 -4.09 -7.47 12.72
CA ALA A 126 -4.32 -8.52 13.69
C ALA A 126 -3.03 -9.26 14.03
N GLY A 127 -2.90 -9.60 15.31
CA GLY A 127 -2.00 -10.64 15.80
C GLY A 127 -2.77 -11.94 16.03
N ARG A 128 -2.18 -12.87 16.80
CA ARG A 128 -2.81 -14.16 17.09
C ARG A 128 -4.11 -14.06 17.89
N ASP A 129 -4.18 -13.12 18.83
CA ASP A 129 -5.27 -12.97 19.81
C ASP A 129 -5.71 -11.50 20.00
N THR A 130 -5.15 -10.59 19.20
CA THR A 130 -5.40 -9.15 19.30
C THR A 130 -5.79 -8.58 17.95
N LEU A 131 -6.73 -7.63 17.96
CA LEU A 131 -7.16 -6.87 16.78
C LEU A 131 -6.96 -5.38 17.05
N PHE A 132 -6.35 -4.69 16.10
CA PHE A 132 -6.10 -3.26 16.14
C PHE A 132 -6.68 -2.58 14.89
N VAL A 133 -7.09 -1.32 15.06
CA VAL A 133 -7.36 -0.41 13.95
C VAL A 133 -6.28 0.65 13.97
N LEU A 134 -5.53 0.77 12.87
CA LEU A 134 -4.49 1.77 12.73
C LEU A 134 -5.14 3.10 12.33
N GLN A 135 -5.00 4.09 13.19
CA GLN A 135 -5.51 5.44 12.93
C GLN A 135 -4.40 6.31 12.32
N PRO A 136 -4.63 6.94 11.16
CA PRO A 136 -3.68 7.89 10.62
C PRO A 136 -3.63 9.16 11.49
N VAL A 137 -2.45 9.79 11.55
CA VAL A 137 -2.32 11.15 12.07
C VAL A 137 -3.19 12.10 11.24
N PRO A 138 -3.84 13.14 11.79
CA PRO A 138 -4.57 14.11 10.99
C PRO A 138 -3.70 14.73 9.89
N TRP A 139 -4.24 14.89 8.68
CA TRP A 139 -3.44 15.29 7.52
C TRP A 139 -2.84 16.69 7.67
N GLU A 140 -3.52 17.59 8.39
CA GLU A 140 -3.03 18.93 8.68
C GLU A 140 -1.73 18.88 9.47
N ALA A 141 -1.68 18.04 10.51
CA ALA A 141 -0.48 17.85 11.32
C ALA A 141 0.65 17.25 10.49
N GLN A 142 0.35 16.32 9.59
CA GLN A 142 1.33 15.75 8.67
C GLN A 142 1.88 16.81 7.69
N VAL A 143 1.03 17.66 7.13
CA VAL A 143 1.44 18.78 6.26
C VAL A 143 2.32 19.77 7.01
N GLN A 144 1.94 20.15 8.23
CA GLN A 144 2.77 21.06 9.05
C GLN A 144 4.15 20.45 9.34
N ALA A 145 4.22 19.16 9.65
CA ALA A 145 5.50 18.46 9.83
C ALA A 145 6.35 18.45 8.56
N LEU A 146 5.74 18.16 7.40
CA LEU A 146 6.45 18.19 6.11
C LEU A 146 6.96 19.60 5.76
N LEU A 147 6.19 20.65 6.06
CA LEU A 147 6.60 22.03 5.85
C LEU A 147 7.73 22.44 6.80
N ALA A 148 7.70 21.99 8.05
CA ALA A 148 8.79 22.19 9.00
C ALA A 148 10.10 21.52 8.56
N ASP A 149 9.99 20.39 7.86
CA ASP A 149 11.10 19.66 7.23
C ASP A 149 11.50 20.22 5.84
N GLU A 150 10.92 21.34 5.40
CA GLU A 150 11.11 21.93 4.06
C GLU A 150 10.71 21.01 2.87
N LYS A 151 9.93 19.95 3.13
CA LYS A 151 9.41 19.01 2.12
C LYS A 151 8.14 19.55 1.44
N VAL A 152 8.25 20.71 0.82
CA VAL A 152 7.12 21.46 0.25
C VAL A 152 6.36 20.67 -0.82
N ALA A 153 7.07 19.94 -1.69
CA ALA A 153 6.45 19.17 -2.75
C ALA A 153 5.56 18.03 -2.20
N GLU A 154 6.04 17.30 -1.19
CA GLU A 154 5.27 16.25 -0.52
C GLU A 154 4.08 16.83 0.24
N ALA A 155 4.26 17.94 0.95
CA ALA A 155 3.19 18.62 1.67
C ALA A 155 2.05 19.02 0.73
N LEU A 156 2.39 19.53 -0.46
CA LEU A 156 1.42 19.91 -1.48
C LEU A 156 0.66 18.70 -2.03
N GLU A 157 1.36 17.60 -2.34
CA GLU A 157 0.72 16.37 -2.83
C GLU A 157 -0.19 15.75 -1.78
N LEU A 158 0.22 15.72 -0.51
CA LEU A 158 -0.63 15.25 0.59
C LEU A 158 -1.90 16.11 0.69
N ALA A 159 -1.77 17.44 0.76
CA ALA A 159 -2.90 18.36 0.87
C ALA A 159 -3.90 18.24 -0.30
N ARG A 160 -3.41 18.02 -1.54
CA ARG A 160 -4.27 17.82 -2.73
C ARG A 160 -5.16 16.59 -2.62
N HIS A 161 -4.69 15.56 -1.93
CA HIS A 161 -5.37 14.27 -1.85
C HIS A 161 -6.20 14.09 -0.57
N SER A 162 -5.96 14.89 0.47
CA SER A 162 -6.75 14.90 1.72
C SER A 162 -8.24 15.16 1.51
N ASN A 163 -8.62 15.97 0.52
CA ASN A 163 -10.02 16.28 0.22
C ASN A 163 -10.77 15.15 -0.52
N LYS A 164 -10.06 14.12 -1.02
CA LYS A 164 -10.65 13.01 -1.79
C LYS A 164 -10.89 11.76 -0.95
N THR A 165 -10.27 11.64 0.23
CA THR A 165 -10.29 10.43 1.06
C THR A 165 -11.44 10.36 2.07
N GLY A 166 -12.42 11.27 2.01
CA GLY A 166 -13.68 11.09 2.76
C GLY A 166 -13.56 11.17 4.28
N LEU A 167 -12.41 11.59 4.83
CA LEU A 167 -12.28 11.95 6.24
C LEU A 167 -12.90 13.34 6.43
N SER A 168 -14.23 13.38 6.44
CA SER A 168 -14.97 14.58 6.83
C SER A 168 -14.62 14.96 8.27
N HIS A 169 -14.64 16.28 8.53
CA HIS A 169 -14.28 16.93 9.79
C HIS A 169 -14.96 16.38 11.08
N GLU A 170 -15.96 15.50 10.95
CA GLU A 170 -16.80 15.04 12.05
C GLU A 170 -16.24 13.82 12.80
N GLN A 171 -15.36 13.01 12.20
CA GLN A 171 -14.81 11.82 12.88
C GLN A 171 -13.64 12.13 13.84
N ASN A 172 -13.12 13.35 13.83
CA ASN A 172 -12.04 13.78 14.72
C ASN A 172 -12.52 14.40 16.06
N LYS A 173 -13.83 14.45 16.33
CA LYS A 173 -14.36 15.08 17.55
C LYS A 173 -14.62 14.15 18.74
N GLU A 174 -14.50 12.83 18.60
CA GLU A 174 -14.82 11.90 19.69
C GLU A 174 -13.60 11.32 20.44
N VAL A 175 -12.39 11.87 20.25
CA VAL A 175 -11.24 11.47 21.06
C VAL A 175 -10.50 12.70 21.58
N LEU A 176 -11.08 13.31 22.61
CA LEU A 176 -10.42 14.19 23.59
C LEU A 176 -10.81 13.71 24.99
#